data_AF-A0A7R6PA63-F1
#
_entry.id   AF-A0A7R6PA63-F1
#
_cell.length_a   1.000
_cell.length_b   1.000
_cell.length_c   1.000
_cell.angle_alpha   90.00
_cell.angle_beta   90.00
_cell.angle_gamma   90.00
#
_symmetry.space_group_name_H-M   'P 1'
#
loop_
_entity.id
_entity.type
_entity.pdbx_description
1 polymer ?
#
loop_
_entity_poly.entity_id
_entity_poly.type
_entity_poly.pdbx_seq_one_letter_code
_entity_poly.pdbx_strand_id
1 'polypeptide(L)'
;MSVLFRRVVGCSVLVLMFPLVSESAEKSRVGLEKMKLASSVGAKCSGFYDGVFALLHNLDQAADHQALGVIQKNWPGINKRYLFRQSTSTMLMTGIFIKQMNQKFTLKESFSFQSFSQDYVLSRKSAMAWKDGKTDNEEQKRQHQQCEHILQITKNNGTLSDRVINAAMQKRSVALGVDLKSMD
;
A
#
# COMPACT_ATOMS: atom_id res chain seq x y z
N MET A 1 -1.96 -53.40 70.97
CA MET A 1 -0.71 -52.62 70.85
C MET A 1 -0.56 -52.17 69.39
N SER A 2 -0.21 -50.90 69.22
CA SER A 2 0.28 -50.20 68.01
C SER A 2 -0.74 -49.70 66.96
N VAL A 3 -1.21 -48.44 67.06
CA VAL A 3 -0.69 -47.12 66.57
C VAL A 3 -1.04 -46.85 65.09
N LEU A 4 -1.82 -45.79 64.80
CA LEU A 4 -1.40 -44.63 63.97
C LEU A 4 -2.53 -43.64 63.62
N PHE A 5 -2.29 -42.39 64.02
CA PHE A 5 -2.91 -41.13 63.60
C PHE A 5 -2.92 -40.94 62.07
N ARG A 6 -3.92 -40.25 61.53
CA ARG A 6 -3.70 -39.35 60.37
C ARG A 6 -4.65 -38.16 60.33
N ARG A 7 -4.04 -36.98 60.45
CA ARG A 7 -4.60 -35.64 60.24
C ARG A 7 -5.05 -35.48 58.79
N VAL A 8 -6.25 -34.94 58.59
CA VAL A 8 -6.70 -34.43 57.29
C VAL A 8 -6.08 -33.05 57.13
N VAL A 9 -5.07 -32.96 56.27
CA VAL A 9 -4.46 -31.69 55.84
C VAL A 9 -5.37 -31.11 54.76
N GLY A 10 -5.91 -29.91 55.02
CA GLY A 10 -6.67 -29.13 54.06
C GLY A 10 -5.81 -28.83 52.83
N CYS A 11 -6.24 -29.34 51.69
CA CYS A 11 -5.64 -29.04 50.40
C CYS A 11 -6.23 -27.72 49.90
N SER A 12 -5.57 -26.62 50.20
CA SER A 12 -5.81 -25.34 49.52
C SER A 12 -5.40 -25.50 48.05
N VAL A 13 -6.37 -25.75 47.17
CA VAL A 13 -6.16 -25.65 45.73
C VAL A 13 -5.99 -24.17 45.39
N LEU A 14 -4.74 -23.71 45.38
CA LEU A 14 -4.36 -22.46 44.72
C LEU A 14 -4.60 -22.64 43.22
N VAL A 15 -5.77 -22.20 42.76
CA VAL A 15 -6.00 -21.92 41.34
C VAL A 15 -5.13 -20.71 41.00
N LEU A 16 -3.91 -20.98 40.56
CA LEU A 16 -3.08 -20.01 39.86
C LEU A 16 -3.84 -19.61 38.59
N MET A 17 -4.59 -18.52 38.67
CA MET A 17 -5.03 -17.77 37.51
C MET A 17 -3.79 -17.16 36.86
N PHE A 18 -3.10 -17.96 36.05
CA PHE A 18 -2.15 -17.42 35.09
C PHE A 18 -2.95 -16.49 34.16
N PRO A 19 -2.55 -15.23 33.98
CA PRO A 19 -3.16 -14.39 32.97
C PRO A 19 -2.82 -15.04 31.63
N LEU A 20 -3.84 -15.60 30.98
CA LEU A 20 -3.88 -15.80 29.54
C LEU A 20 -3.77 -14.40 28.91
N VAL A 21 -2.56 -13.87 28.83
CA VAL A 21 -2.27 -12.76 27.95
C VAL A 21 -2.44 -13.32 26.55
N SER A 22 -3.60 -12.99 25.99
CA SER A 22 -4.17 -13.62 24.81
C SER A 22 -3.23 -13.57 23.61
N GLU A 23 -2.81 -14.72 23.09
CA GLU A 23 -2.21 -14.85 21.75
C GLU A 23 -3.06 -14.16 20.67
N SER A 24 -4.37 -14.01 20.88
CA SER A 24 -5.26 -13.31 19.94
C SER A 24 -4.97 -11.81 19.86
N ALA A 25 -4.55 -11.18 20.97
CA ALA A 25 -4.26 -9.75 21.01
C ALA A 25 -2.94 -9.43 20.27
N GLU A 26 -1.94 -10.30 20.40
CA GLU A 26 -0.67 -10.16 19.70
C GLU A 26 -0.80 -10.44 18.19
N LYS A 27 -1.56 -11.48 17.81
CA LYS A 27 -1.93 -11.75 16.40
C LYS A 27 -2.75 -10.61 15.79
N SER A 28 -3.65 -9.99 16.58
CA SER A 28 -4.45 -8.83 16.16
C SER A 28 -3.58 -7.58 15.92
N ARG A 29 -2.64 -7.29 16.83
CA ARG A 29 -1.71 -6.15 16.67
C ARG A 29 -0.77 -6.32 15.47
N VAL A 30 -0.16 -7.50 15.33
CA VAL A 30 0.71 -7.80 14.18
C VAL A 30 -0.08 -7.72 12.87
N GLY A 31 -1.31 -8.22 12.85
CA GLY A 31 -2.21 -8.12 11.70
C GLY A 31 -2.53 -6.67 11.31
N LEU A 32 -2.85 -5.83 12.29
CA LEU A 32 -3.13 -4.41 12.07
C LEU A 32 -1.92 -3.67 11.49
N GLU A 33 -0.73 -3.86 12.08
CA GLU A 33 0.49 -3.20 11.59
C GLU A 33 0.86 -3.65 10.17
N LYS A 34 0.66 -4.93 9.83
CA LYS A 34 0.84 -5.42 8.46
C LYS A 34 -0.12 -4.77 7.47
N MET A 35 -1.39 -4.56 7.85
CA MET A 35 -2.37 -3.90 6.97
C MET A 35 -2.12 -2.39 6.84
N LYS A 36 -1.65 -1.73 7.90
CA LYS A 36 -1.17 -0.33 7.84
C LYS A 36 0.01 -0.20 6.88
N LEU A 37 0.98 -1.12 6.98
CA LEU A 37 2.12 -1.16 6.08
C LEU A 37 1.66 -1.36 4.63
N ALA A 38 0.78 -2.32 4.37
CA ALA A 38 0.24 -2.54 3.02
C ALA A 38 -0.50 -1.31 2.46
N SER A 39 -1.26 -0.62 3.31
CA SER A 39 -1.96 0.63 2.95
C SER A 39 -0.99 1.76 2.63
N SER A 40 0.05 1.93 3.47
CA SER A 40 1.15 2.89 3.27
C SER A 40 1.89 2.62 1.98
N VAL A 41 2.24 1.36 1.69
CA VAL A 41 2.93 1.00 0.44
C VAL A 41 2.04 1.29 -0.78
N GLY A 42 0.75 1.00 -0.72
CA GLY A 42 -0.16 1.38 -1.80
C GLY A 42 -0.27 2.90 -1.99
N ALA A 43 -0.26 3.68 -0.90
CA ALA A 43 -0.30 5.13 -0.96
C ALA A 43 0.98 5.71 -1.58
N LYS A 44 2.15 5.17 -1.19
CA LYS A 44 3.45 5.50 -1.80
C LYS A 44 3.46 5.18 -3.29
N CYS A 45 3.07 3.96 -3.68
CA CYS A 45 3.05 3.59 -5.08
C CYS A 45 2.08 4.45 -5.92
N SER A 46 0.91 4.78 -5.38
CA SER A 46 -0.03 5.70 -6.02
C SER A 46 0.60 7.09 -6.23
N GLY A 47 1.21 7.64 -5.18
CA GLY A 47 1.92 8.91 -5.23
C GLY A 47 3.07 8.90 -6.24
N PHE A 48 3.88 7.85 -6.24
CA PHE A 48 4.96 7.65 -7.20
C PHE A 48 4.46 7.72 -8.64
N TYR A 49 3.48 6.89 -9.02
CA TYR A 49 2.96 6.87 -10.39
C TYR A 49 2.27 8.19 -10.77
N ASP A 50 1.56 8.85 -9.86
CA ASP A 50 0.99 10.19 -10.10
C ASP A 50 2.07 11.26 -10.30
N GLY A 51 3.19 11.16 -9.58
CA GLY A 51 4.33 12.06 -9.74
C GLY A 51 5.03 11.86 -11.07
N VAL A 52 5.27 10.62 -11.49
CA VAL A 52 5.83 10.33 -12.83
C VAL A 52 4.86 10.74 -13.93
N PHE A 53 3.55 10.57 -13.74
CA PHE A 53 2.54 11.05 -14.69
C PHE A 53 2.65 12.56 -14.87
N ALA A 54 2.70 13.31 -13.76
CA ALA A 54 2.84 14.77 -13.79
C ALA A 54 4.16 15.19 -14.43
N LEU A 55 5.24 14.47 -14.16
CA LEU A 55 6.54 14.70 -14.79
C LEU A 55 6.45 14.53 -16.31
N LEU A 56 5.95 13.40 -16.82
CA LEU A 56 5.78 13.19 -18.26
C LEU A 56 4.91 14.28 -18.89
N HIS A 57 3.79 14.61 -18.25
CA HIS A 57 2.90 15.66 -18.74
C HIS A 57 3.63 17.02 -18.85
N ASN A 58 4.40 17.40 -17.83
CA ASN A 58 5.12 18.68 -17.83
C ASN A 58 6.25 18.71 -18.88
N LEU A 59 6.98 17.61 -19.05
CA LEU A 59 8.04 17.51 -20.05
C LEU A 59 7.47 17.54 -21.49
N ASP A 60 6.33 16.89 -21.72
CA ASP A 60 5.61 16.98 -23.00
C ASP A 60 5.19 18.43 -23.29
N GLN A 61 4.62 19.13 -22.31
CA GLN A 61 4.22 20.54 -22.44
C GLN A 61 5.42 21.47 -22.68
N ALA A 62 6.58 21.14 -22.10
CA ALA A 62 7.83 21.87 -22.28
C ALA A 62 8.59 21.49 -23.57
N ALA A 63 8.12 20.49 -24.33
CA ALA A 63 8.81 19.91 -25.47
C ALA A 63 10.26 19.44 -25.17
N ASP A 64 10.52 18.97 -23.94
CA ASP A 64 11.83 18.49 -23.51
C ASP A 64 12.04 17.01 -23.92
N HIS A 65 12.30 16.81 -25.21
CA HIS A 65 12.51 15.49 -25.79
C HIS A 65 13.74 14.75 -25.22
N GLN A 66 14.73 15.48 -24.69
CA GLN A 66 15.92 14.87 -24.11
C GLN A 66 15.57 14.19 -22.78
N ALA A 67 14.91 14.91 -21.87
CA ALA A 67 14.50 14.35 -20.58
C ALA A 67 13.48 13.21 -20.77
N LEU A 68 12.54 13.35 -21.70
CA LEU A 68 11.62 12.28 -22.08
C LEU A 68 12.37 11.03 -22.56
N GLY A 69 13.39 11.21 -23.40
CA GLY A 69 14.23 10.12 -23.89
C GLY A 69 14.97 9.38 -22.76
N VAL A 70 15.45 10.09 -21.74
CA VAL A 70 16.06 9.47 -20.54
C VAL A 70 15.06 8.59 -19.80
N ILE A 71 13.83 9.08 -19.59
CA ILE A 71 12.79 8.31 -18.91
C ILE A 71 12.43 7.06 -19.72
N GLN A 72 12.17 7.21 -21.02
CA GLN A 72 11.82 6.09 -21.89
C GLN A 72 12.93 5.04 -22.02
N LYS A 73 14.20 5.45 -21.97
CA LYS A 73 15.34 4.52 -21.98
C LYS A 73 15.43 3.69 -20.70
N ASN A 74 15.18 4.30 -19.55
CA ASN A 74 15.21 3.61 -18.26
C ASN A 74 13.94 2.80 -18.00
N TRP A 75 12.83 3.20 -18.61
CA TRP A 75 11.53 2.55 -18.48
C TRP A 75 10.85 2.39 -19.84
N PRO A 76 11.25 1.37 -20.63
CA PRO A 76 10.70 1.16 -21.96
C PRO A 76 9.20 0.94 -21.94
N GLY A 77 8.48 1.60 -22.86
CA GLY A 77 7.02 1.48 -23.00
C GLY A 77 6.21 2.27 -21.98
N ILE A 78 6.85 3.11 -21.15
CA ILE A 78 6.14 3.98 -20.22
C ILE A 78 5.35 5.07 -20.95
N ASN A 79 4.08 5.23 -20.59
CA ASN A 79 3.24 6.33 -21.06
C ASN A 79 2.25 6.79 -19.98
N LYS A 80 1.57 7.91 -20.27
CA LYS A 80 0.62 8.54 -19.34
C LYS A 80 -0.53 7.59 -18.98
N ARG A 81 -1.05 6.83 -19.94
CA ARG A 81 -2.14 5.86 -19.68
C ARG A 81 -1.71 4.73 -18.75
N TYR A 82 -0.52 4.19 -18.95
CA TYR A 82 0.07 3.17 -18.08
C TYR A 82 0.18 3.69 -16.64
N LEU A 83 0.77 4.88 -16.46
CA LEU A 83 0.96 5.48 -15.13
C LEU A 83 -0.39 5.73 -14.45
N PHE A 84 -1.38 6.22 -15.19
CA PHE A 84 -2.73 6.41 -14.69
C PHE A 84 -3.37 5.07 -14.24
N ARG A 85 -3.16 3.99 -14.99
CA ARG A 85 -3.62 2.64 -14.62
C ARG A 85 -2.98 2.16 -13.33
N GLN A 86 -1.66 2.27 -13.21
CA GLN A 86 -0.95 1.74 -12.04
C GLN A 86 -1.24 2.57 -10.78
N SER A 87 -1.31 3.89 -10.91
CA SER A 87 -1.78 4.78 -9.85
C SER A 87 -3.20 4.41 -9.39
N THR A 88 -4.13 4.20 -10.33
CA THR A 88 -5.50 3.80 -9.99
C THR A 88 -5.55 2.44 -9.28
N SER A 89 -4.74 1.49 -9.74
CA SER A 89 -4.66 0.14 -9.16
C SER A 89 -4.14 0.18 -7.72
N THR A 90 -3.10 0.97 -7.46
CA THR A 90 -2.51 1.12 -6.12
C THR A 90 -3.43 1.89 -5.17
N MET A 91 -4.14 2.90 -5.66
CA MET A 91 -5.19 3.59 -4.88
C MET A 91 -6.31 2.62 -4.47
N LEU A 92 -6.77 1.74 -5.36
CA LEU A 92 -7.76 0.71 -5.02
C LEU A 92 -7.21 -0.26 -3.97
N MET A 93 -5.96 -0.72 -4.11
CA MET A 93 -5.31 -1.58 -3.14
C MET A 93 -5.30 -0.96 -1.74
N THR A 94 -4.86 0.30 -1.62
CA THR A 94 -4.89 1.05 -0.36
C THR A 94 -6.30 1.11 0.23
N GLY A 95 -7.30 1.44 -0.59
CA GLY A 95 -8.69 1.49 -0.15
C GLY A 95 -9.22 0.15 0.36
N ILE A 96 -8.85 -0.95 -0.28
CA ILE A 96 -9.23 -2.31 0.14
C ILE A 96 -8.63 -2.62 1.51
N PHE A 97 -7.34 -2.36 1.72
CA PHE A 97 -6.70 -2.61 3.02
C PHE A 97 -7.27 -1.71 4.13
N ILE A 98 -7.56 -0.44 3.85
CA ILE A 98 -8.25 0.46 4.79
C ILE A 98 -9.61 -0.13 5.19
N LYS A 99 -10.40 -0.57 4.22
CA LYS A 99 -11.71 -1.20 4.49
C LYS A 99 -11.54 -2.44 5.36
N GLN A 100 -10.57 -3.29 5.05
CA GLN A 100 -10.31 -4.49 5.85
C GLN A 100 -9.87 -4.15 7.28
N MET A 101 -9.03 -3.12 7.48
CA MET A 101 -8.63 -2.69 8.81
C MET A 101 -9.83 -2.23 9.63
N ASN A 102 -10.66 -1.36 9.06
CA ASN A 102 -11.84 -0.82 9.74
C ASN A 102 -12.89 -1.89 10.06
N GLN A 103 -12.91 -2.99 9.31
CA GLN A 103 -13.83 -4.11 9.53
C GLN A 103 -13.31 -5.13 10.55
N LYS A 104 -12.00 -5.38 10.59
CA LYS A 104 -11.42 -6.51 11.33
C LYS A 104 -10.86 -6.14 12.71
N PHE A 105 -10.60 -4.87 12.97
CA PHE A 105 -9.97 -4.43 14.21
C PHE A 105 -10.83 -3.39 14.95
N THR A 106 -10.78 -3.45 16.28
CA THR A 106 -11.33 -2.39 17.12
C THR A 106 -10.37 -1.21 17.12
N LEU A 107 -10.77 -0.11 16.48
CA LEU A 107 -9.95 1.07 16.31
C LEU A 107 -10.50 2.22 17.16
N LYS A 108 -9.60 3.07 17.68
CA LYS A 108 -10.00 4.33 18.33
C LYS A 108 -10.69 5.26 17.33
N GLU A 109 -10.14 5.31 16.11
CA GLU A 109 -10.69 6.04 14.98
C GLU A 109 -10.53 5.19 13.71
N SER A 110 -11.51 5.27 12.80
CA SER A 110 -11.45 4.55 11.53
C SER A 110 -10.38 5.17 10.62
N PHE A 111 -9.60 4.31 9.97
CA PHE A 111 -8.65 4.74 8.94
C PHE A 111 -9.38 5.23 7.69
N SER A 112 -8.75 6.17 7.00
CA SER A 112 -9.18 6.69 5.70
C SER A 112 -7.98 6.91 4.80
N PHE A 113 -8.19 7.30 3.54
CA PHE A 113 -7.08 7.68 2.66
C PHE A 113 -6.27 8.85 3.24
N GLN A 114 -6.93 9.76 3.96
CA GLN A 114 -6.32 10.92 4.60
C GLN A 114 -5.27 10.49 5.63
N SER A 115 -5.49 9.37 6.32
CA SER A 115 -4.52 8.80 7.28
C SER A 115 -3.18 8.44 6.63
N PHE A 116 -3.14 8.23 5.32
CA PHE A 116 -1.94 7.89 4.54
C PHE A 116 -1.59 8.98 3.52
N SER A 117 -2.15 10.19 3.69
CA SER A 117 -1.96 11.30 2.74
C SER A 117 -0.51 11.77 2.66
N GLN A 118 0.23 11.74 3.77
CA GLN A 118 1.64 12.12 3.80
C GLN A 118 2.50 11.17 2.96
N ASP A 119 2.28 9.86 3.05
CA ASP A 119 2.99 8.85 2.24
C ASP A 119 2.78 9.09 0.74
N TYR A 120 1.53 9.37 0.36
CA TYR A 120 1.19 9.75 -1.01
C TYR A 120 1.88 11.06 -1.45
N VAL A 121 1.79 12.12 -0.65
CA VAL A 121 2.34 13.44 -1.00
C VAL A 121 3.87 13.40 -1.11
N LEU A 122 4.55 12.76 -0.16
CA LEU A 122 6.01 12.65 -0.17
C LEU A 122 6.49 11.86 -1.38
N SER A 123 5.84 10.73 -1.67
CA SER A 123 6.21 9.91 -2.83
C SER A 123 5.97 10.64 -4.14
N ARG A 124 4.83 11.34 -4.29
CA ARG A 124 4.55 12.17 -5.46
C ARG A 124 5.60 13.26 -5.68
N LYS A 125 5.97 13.99 -4.62
CA LYS A 125 7.01 15.02 -4.69
C LYS A 125 8.36 14.44 -5.08
N SER A 126 8.73 13.29 -4.51
CA SER A 126 9.98 12.60 -4.82
C SER A 126 10.04 12.18 -6.30
N ALA A 127 8.97 11.62 -6.83
CA ALA A 127 8.90 11.21 -8.24
C ALA A 127 8.97 12.39 -9.22
N MET A 128 8.39 13.53 -8.88
CA MET A 128 8.50 14.76 -9.69
C MET A 128 9.90 15.37 -9.64
N ALA A 129 10.69 15.08 -8.60
CA ALA A 129 12.07 15.51 -8.47
C ALA A 129 13.05 14.57 -9.18
N TRP A 130 12.60 13.80 -10.18
CA TRP A 130 13.46 12.93 -10.99
C TRP A 130 14.59 13.76 -11.61
N LYS A 131 15.83 13.36 -11.33
CA LYS A 131 17.04 13.97 -11.89
C LYS A 131 17.79 12.95 -12.74
N ASP A 132 18.50 13.45 -13.74
CA ASP A 132 19.41 12.62 -14.51
C ASP A 132 20.65 12.29 -13.67
N GLY A 133 20.73 11.06 -13.19
CA GLY A 133 21.82 10.57 -12.37
C GLY A 133 21.68 9.08 -12.10
N LYS A 134 22.80 8.34 -12.14
CA LYS A 134 22.80 6.88 -11.98
C LYS A 134 22.11 6.42 -10.68
N THR A 135 22.41 7.08 -9.56
CA THR A 135 21.86 6.72 -8.25
C THR A 135 20.35 6.97 -8.17
N ASP A 136 19.89 8.12 -8.65
CA ASP A 136 18.47 8.49 -8.65
C ASP A 136 17.68 7.56 -9.57
N ASN A 137 18.21 7.27 -10.76
CA ASN A 137 17.60 6.32 -11.69
C ASN A 137 17.45 4.91 -11.07
N GLU A 138 18.45 4.42 -10.33
CA GLU A 138 18.38 3.12 -9.65
C GLU A 138 17.38 3.11 -8.49
N GLU A 139 17.23 4.20 -7.74
CA GLU A 139 16.19 4.31 -6.70
C GLU A 139 14.79 4.27 -7.31
N GLN A 140 14.55 5.05 -8.37
CA GLN A 140 13.24 5.08 -9.01
C GLN A 140 12.91 3.75 -9.70
N LYS A 141 13.90 3.09 -10.28
CA LYS A 141 13.77 1.73 -10.82
C LYS A 141 13.40 0.73 -9.74
N ARG A 142 14.05 0.78 -8.57
CA ARG A 142 13.69 -0.07 -7.41
C ARG A 142 12.27 0.21 -6.93
N GLN A 143 11.87 1.48 -6.81
CA GLN A 143 10.52 1.86 -6.42
C GLN A 143 9.47 1.34 -7.42
N HIS A 144 9.72 1.50 -8.72
CA HIS A 144 8.88 0.95 -9.76
C HIS A 144 8.74 -0.57 -9.64
N GLN A 145 9.85 -1.29 -9.52
CA GLN A 145 9.84 -2.76 -9.38
C GLN A 145 9.06 -3.23 -8.15
N GLN A 146 9.23 -2.55 -7.01
CA GLN A 146 8.48 -2.85 -5.79
C GLN A 146 6.97 -2.63 -5.98
N CYS A 147 6.59 -1.54 -6.65
CA CYS A 147 5.18 -1.25 -6.91
C CYS A 147 4.55 -2.26 -7.87
N GLU A 148 5.24 -2.65 -8.96
CA GLU A 148 4.75 -3.69 -9.86
C GLU A 148 4.65 -5.05 -9.16
N HIS A 149 5.65 -5.41 -8.35
CA HIS A 149 5.64 -6.67 -7.62
C HIS A 149 4.43 -6.78 -6.69
N ILE A 150 4.13 -5.72 -5.94
CA ILE A 150 3.00 -5.71 -4.99
C ILE A 150 1.66 -5.71 -5.73
N LEU A 151 1.56 -4.98 -6.84
CA LEU A 151 0.38 -5.03 -7.70
C LEU A 151 0.16 -6.43 -8.28
N GLN A 152 1.22 -7.10 -8.72
CA GLN A 152 1.16 -8.47 -9.22
C GLN A 152 0.68 -9.43 -8.14
N ILE A 153 1.24 -9.38 -6.92
CA ILE A 153 0.78 -10.19 -5.79
C ILE A 153 -0.71 -9.94 -5.52
N THR A 154 -1.11 -8.68 -5.48
CA THR A 154 -2.49 -8.28 -5.16
C THR A 154 -3.48 -8.75 -6.22
N LYS A 155 -3.08 -8.73 -7.50
CA LYS A 155 -3.87 -9.29 -8.62
C LYS A 155 -3.96 -10.81 -8.55
N ASN A 156 -2.82 -11.49 -8.36
CA ASN A 156 -2.75 -12.95 -8.30
C ASN A 156 -3.55 -13.53 -7.13
N ASN A 157 -3.63 -12.80 -6.02
CA ASN A 157 -4.43 -13.18 -4.86
C ASN A 157 -5.94 -12.88 -5.03
N GLY A 158 -6.37 -12.35 -6.18
CA GLY A 158 -7.76 -12.01 -6.47
C GLY A 158 -8.28 -10.74 -5.78
N THR A 159 -7.42 -10.04 -5.02
CA THR A 159 -7.77 -8.80 -4.34
C THR A 159 -8.05 -7.65 -5.32
N LEU A 160 -7.37 -7.66 -6.47
CA LEU A 160 -7.63 -6.74 -7.59
C LEU A 160 -7.86 -7.53 -8.88
N SER A 161 -8.85 -7.12 -9.68
CA SER A 161 -9.07 -7.67 -11.02
C SER A 161 -9.06 -6.56 -12.06
N ASP A 162 -8.70 -6.89 -13.30
CA ASP A 162 -8.67 -5.92 -14.40
C ASP A 162 -10.02 -5.25 -14.63
N ARG A 163 -11.13 -5.97 -14.42
CA ARG A 163 -12.48 -5.40 -14.48
C ARG A 163 -12.67 -4.26 -13.49
N VAL A 164 -12.27 -4.46 -12.23
CA VAL A 164 -12.38 -3.44 -11.17
C VAL A 164 -11.46 -2.26 -11.47
N ILE A 165 -10.23 -2.54 -11.93
CA ILE A 165 -9.28 -1.49 -12.30
C ILE A 165 -9.81 -0.65 -13.46
N ASN A 166 -10.30 -1.28 -14.53
CA ASN A 166 -10.85 -0.58 -15.70
C ASN A 166 -12.05 0.30 -15.33
N ALA A 167 -12.97 -0.23 -14.52
CA ALA A 167 -14.12 0.54 -14.04
C ALA A 167 -13.69 1.74 -13.17
N ALA A 168 -12.68 1.55 -12.30
CA ALA A 168 -12.16 2.62 -11.47
C ALA A 168 -11.40 3.68 -12.29
N MET A 169 -10.64 3.25 -13.31
CA MET A 169 -9.95 4.17 -14.22
C MET A 169 -10.96 5.09 -14.92
N GLN A 170 -12.06 4.54 -15.44
CA GLN A 170 -13.11 5.32 -16.10
C GLN A 170 -13.75 6.34 -15.14
N LYS A 171 -14.04 5.93 -13.90
CA LYS A 171 -14.59 6.85 -12.89
C LYS A 171 -13.60 7.96 -12.53
N ARG A 172 -12.34 7.59 -12.33
CA ARG A 172 -11.28 8.53 -11.99
C ARG A 172 -11.00 9.50 -13.14
N SER A 173 -11.04 9.04 -14.38
CA SER A 173 -10.80 9.91 -15.54
C SER A 173 -11.90 10.96 -15.68
N VAL A 174 -13.17 10.57 -15.50
CA VAL A 174 -14.30 11.51 -15.45
C VAL A 174 -14.13 12.50 -14.30
N ALA A 175 -13.81 12.03 -13.09
CA ALA A 175 -13.64 12.89 -11.92
C ALA A 175 -12.49 13.91 -12.06
N LEU A 176 -11.44 13.55 -12.81
CA LEU A 176 -10.28 14.42 -13.04
C LEU A 176 -10.35 15.21 -14.35
N GLY A 177 -11.42 15.07 -15.14
CA GLY A 177 -11.54 15.74 -16.44
C GLY A 177 -10.50 15.26 -17.47
N VAL A 178 -10.10 13.99 -17.37
CA VAL A 178 -9.06 13.38 -18.18
C VAL A 178 -9.68 12.48 -19.26
N ASP A 179 -9.27 12.67 -20.52
CA ASP A 179 -9.59 11.72 -21.59
C ASP A 179 -8.54 10.61 -21.65
N LEU A 180 -8.96 9.37 -21.41
CA LEU A 180 -8.06 8.20 -21.47
C LEU A 180 -7.59 7.87 -22.89
N LYS A 181 -8.31 8.29 -23.93
CA LYS A 181 -7.94 8.02 -25.33
C LYS A 181 -6.83 8.93 -25.83
N SER A 182 -6.72 10.13 -25.26
CA SER A 182 -5.65 11.08 -25.58
C SER A 182 -4.36 10.85 -24.79
N MET A 183 -4.24 9.70 -24.09
CA MET A 183 -3.13 9.38 -23.19
C MET A 183 -2.20 8.28 -23.69
N ASP A 184 -2.47 7.78 -24.89
CA ASP A 184 -1.64 6.79 -25.57
C ASP A 184 -0.31 7.39 -26.07
#